data_AF-A0AAU3P7J8-F1
#
_entry.id   AF-A0AAU3P7J8-F1
#
_cell.length_a   1.000
_cell.length_b   1.000
_cell.length_c   1.000
_cell.angle_alpha   90.00
_cell.angle_beta   90.00
_cell.angle_gamma   90.00
#
_symmetry.space_group_name_H-M   'P 1'
#
loop_
_entity.id
_entity.type
_entity.pdbx_description
1 polymer ?
#
loop_
_entity_poly.entity_id
_entity_poly.type
_entity_poly.pdbx_seq_one_letter_code
_entity_poly.pdbx_strand_id
1 'polypeptide(L)'
;MASERMADGPGGDGPESSPRAPDTGPAGRPDSPRRPPDGRPEYQPRPLDAIDRDILQMLQMDGRASIRSVAERVHVSRANAYARINRLIDDGVIRGFGARVNHERAGQGASAYITLKIVQNSWRTVREQLRRLPEASHIALVSGDFDVLLMVHTQDNRSLRELVLTKLQAMPEVLSTRTLLVFEEEDLEPDA
;
A
#
# COMPACT_ATOMS: atom_id res chain seq x y z
N MET A 1 -44.66 45.73 42.36
CA MET A 1 -45.05 46.91 41.55
C MET A 1 -44.62 46.65 40.12
N ALA A 2 -45.56 46.59 39.19
CA ALA A 2 -45.31 46.42 37.76
C ALA A 2 -46.45 47.10 36.98
N SER A 3 -46.14 47.65 35.81
CA SER A 3 -47.04 48.34 34.86
C SER A 3 -46.60 47.90 33.46
N GLU A 4 -47.50 47.43 32.57
CA GLU A 4 -48.36 48.25 31.67
C GLU A 4 -47.52 49.05 30.65
N ARG A 5 -47.76 49.04 29.32
CA ARG A 5 -48.96 48.76 28.47
C ARG A 5 -48.52 48.01 27.17
N MET A 6 -49.35 47.32 26.35
CA MET A 6 -50.46 47.76 25.46
C MET A 6 -50.14 49.04 24.64
N ALA A 7 -50.51 49.23 23.36
CA ALA A 7 -50.98 48.40 22.23
C ALA A 7 -50.86 49.31 20.94
N ASP A 8 -51.34 49.08 19.71
CA ASP A 8 -52.14 48.05 19.03
C ASP A 8 -52.04 48.24 17.47
N GLY A 9 -52.66 47.36 16.66
CA GLY A 9 -53.32 47.79 15.39
C GLY A 9 -52.83 47.20 14.03
N PRO A 10 -53.70 47.09 12.98
CA PRO A 10 -53.45 46.21 11.82
C PRO A 10 -53.73 46.75 10.38
N GLY A 11 -53.31 45.97 9.36
CA GLY A 11 -54.02 45.82 8.07
C GLY A 11 -53.47 46.52 6.80
N GLY A 12 -53.63 45.88 5.63
CA GLY A 12 -53.37 46.46 4.29
C GLY A 12 -53.03 45.40 3.21
N ASP A 13 -53.63 45.47 2.02
CA ASP A 13 -53.60 44.43 0.97
C ASP A 13 -52.87 44.80 -0.33
N GLY A 14 -52.20 43.81 -0.95
CA GLY A 14 -51.87 43.71 -2.38
C GLY A 14 -50.78 44.62 -3.00
N PRO A 15 -50.40 44.41 -4.29
CA PRO A 15 -50.84 43.36 -5.23
C PRO A 15 -49.69 42.45 -5.72
N GLU A 16 -50.00 41.58 -6.70
CA GLU A 16 -49.13 40.51 -7.24
C GLU A 16 -47.93 40.99 -8.09
N SER A 17 -46.88 40.15 -8.16
CA SER A 17 -45.99 40.07 -9.34
C SER A 17 -45.47 38.64 -9.54
N SER A 18 -45.31 38.20 -10.79
CA SER A 18 -45.17 36.78 -11.16
C SER A 18 -43.94 36.07 -10.58
N PRO A 19 -44.05 34.77 -10.25
CA PRO A 19 -42.88 33.94 -9.95
C PRO A 19 -42.01 33.78 -11.20
N ARG A 20 -40.72 34.10 -11.10
CA ARG A 20 -39.73 33.67 -12.09
C ARG A 20 -39.58 32.16 -12.02
N ALA A 21 -39.48 31.51 -13.18
CA ALA A 21 -39.08 30.11 -13.26
C ALA A 21 -37.68 29.91 -12.66
N PRO A 22 -37.40 28.76 -12.01
CA PRO A 22 -36.06 28.45 -11.53
C PRO A 22 -35.08 28.33 -12.71
N ASP A 23 -33.92 28.97 -12.58
CA ASP A 23 -32.85 28.91 -13.57
C ASP A 23 -32.23 27.50 -13.58
N THR A 24 -32.61 26.68 -14.57
CA THR A 24 -32.04 25.34 -14.77
C THR A 24 -30.67 25.45 -15.44
N GLY A 25 -29.70 25.97 -14.69
CA GLY A 25 -28.29 25.91 -15.05
C GLY A 25 -27.86 24.47 -15.37
N PRO A 26 -26.94 24.25 -16.33
CA PRO A 26 -26.62 22.92 -16.83
C PRO A 26 -26.11 22.02 -15.70
N ALA A 27 -26.56 20.76 -15.73
CA ALA A 27 -26.26 19.77 -14.70
C ALA A 27 -24.77 19.71 -14.35
N GLY A 28 -24.48 19.68 -13.05
CA GLY A 28 -23.10 19.65 -12.55
C GLY A 28 -22.32 18.52 -13.18
N ARG A 29 -21.05 18.79 -13.54
CA ARG A 29 -20.13 17.77 -14.05
C ARG A 29 -20.08 16.60 -13.04
N PRO A 30 -20.04 15.34 -13.49
CA PRO A 30 -19.90 14.20 -12.59
C PRO A 30 -18.67 14.40 -11.70
N ASP A 31 -18.85 14.18 -10.39
CA ASP A 31 -17.86 14.54 -9.37
C ASP A 31 -16.54 13.82 -9.63
N SER A 32 -15.47 14.59 -9.89
CA SER A 32 -14.15 14.02 -10.20
C SER A 32 -13.67 13.20 -9.00
N PRO A 33 -13.24 11.94 -9.19
CA PRO A 33 -12.88 11.07 -8.07
C PRO A 33 -11.83 11.73 -7.17
N ARG A 34 -12.14 11.80 -5.87
CA ARG A 34 -11.29 12.47 -4.88
C ARG A 34 -9.97 11.72 -4.74
N ARG A 35 -8.92 12.30 -5.33
CA ARG A 35 -7.54 11.78 -5.29
C ARG A 35 -7.17 11.28 -3.87
N PRO A 36 -6.77 10.00 -3.71
CA PRO A 36 -6.40 9.45 -2.41
C PRO A 36 -5.27 10.24 -1.73
N PRO A 37 -5.31 10.42 -0.39
CA PRO A 37 -4.38 11.29 0.34
C PRO A 37 -2.94 10.77 0.35
N ASP A 38 -2.69 9.50 -0.01
CA ASP A 38 -1.33 8.96 -0.07
C ASP A 38 -0.61 9.24 -1.40
N GLY A 39 -1.36 9.62 -2.44
CA GLY A 39 -0.85 10.02 -3.76
C GLY A 39 -0.60 8.88 -4.75
N ARG A 40 -0.99 7.63 -4.46
CA ARG A 40 -0.97 6.55 -5.46
C ARG A 40 -1.97 6.82 -6.60
N PRO A 41 -1.75 6.28 -7.82
CA PRO A 41 -2.82 6.14 -8.80
C PRO A 41 -3.94 5.26 -8.23
N GLU A 42 -5.18 5.50 -8.63
CA GLU A 42 -6.30 4.62 -8.28
C GLU A 42 -6.10 3.26 -8.94
N TYR A 43 -5.66 2.29 -8.15
CA TYR A 43 -5.52 0.92 -8.61
C TYR A 43 -6.88 0.24 -8.62
N GLN A 44 -7.68 0.50 -9.67
CA GLN A 44 -8.89 -0.26 -9.94
C GLN A 44 -8.46 -1.70 -10.31
N PRO A 45 -8.75 -2.72 -9.48
CA PRO A 45 -8.25 -4.07 -9.70
C PRO A 45 -8.98 -4.68 -10.91
N ARG A 46 -8.36 -4.59 -12.08
CA ARG A 46 -8.91 -5.16 -13.31
C ARG A 46 -8.99 -6.69 -13.17
N PRO A 47 -10.13 -7.33 -13.48
CA PRO A 47 -10.24 -8.78 -13.37
C PRO A 47 -9.19 -9.47 -14.24
N LEU A 48 -8.30 -10.23 -13.59
CA LEU A 48 -7.41 -11.17 -14.25
C LEU A 48 -8.25 -12.35 -14.76
N ASP A 49 -8.00 -12.81 -15.98
CA ASP A 49 -8.62 -14.05 -16.46
C ASP A 49 -7.83 -15.30 -15.98
N ALA A 50 -8.21 -16.49 -16.46
CA ALA A 50 -7.52 -17.73 -16.09
C ALA A 50 -6.07 -17.75 -16.61
N ILE A 51 -5.86 -17.34 -17.87
CA ILE A 51 -4.54 -17.32 -18.51
C ILE A 51 -3.60 -16.36 -17.76
N ASP A 52 -4.10 -15.20 -17.32
CA ASP A 52 -3.30 -14.28 -16.49
C ASP A 52 -2.86 -14.92 -15.16
N ARG A 53 -3.72 -15.73 -14.51
CA ARG A 53 -3.38 -16.45 -13.28
C ARG A 53 -2.38 -17.57 -13.53
N ASP A 54 -2.57 -18.35 -14.58
CA ASP A 54 -1.67 -19.46 -14.94
C ASP A 54 -0.26 -18.92 -15.30
N ILE A 55 -0.19 -17.75 -15.96
CA ILE A 55 1.05 -17.00 -16.20
C ILE A 55 1.71 -16.57 -14.88
N LEU A 56 0.94 -16.04 -13.93
CA LEU A 56 1.47 -15.60 -12.63
C LEU A 56 2.01 -16.78 -11.82
N GLN A 57 1.27 -17.88 -11.70
CA GLN A 57 1.74 -19.08 -10.99
C GLN A 57 3.04 -19.60 -11.61
N MET A 58 3.10 -19.74 -12.94
CA MET A 58 4.32 -20.20 -13.61
C MET A 58 5.53 -19.28 -13.39
N LEU A 59 5.33 -17.96 -13.36
CA LEU A 59 6.40 -16.98 -13.11
C LEU A 59 6.75 -16.81 -11.61
N GLN A 60 5.87 -17.22 -10.70
CA GLN A 60 6.15 -17.30 -9.25
C GLN A 60 6.97 -18.55 -8.89
N MET A 61 6.77 -19.66 -9.61
CA MET A 61 7.59 -20.87 -9.54
C MET A 61 8.96 -20.68 -10.24
N ASP A 62 8.95 -20.23 -11.50
CA ASP A 62 10.17 -19.96 -12.28
C ASP A 62 10.12 -18.56 -12.92
N GLY A 63 10.65 -17.58 -12.20
CA GLY A 63 10.84 -16.22 -12.71
C GLY A 63 11.83 -16.10 -13.87
N ARG A 64 12.47 -17.19 -14.30
CA ARG A 64 13.32 -17.29 -15.50
C ARG A 64 12.62 -17.97 -16.67
N ALA A 65 11.36 -18.39 -16.51
CA ALA A 65 10.60 -19.11 -17.53
C ALA A 65 10.51 -18.31 -18.82
N SER A 66 10.87 -18.94 -19.94
CA SER A 66 10.85 -18.27 -21.24
C SER A 66 9.43 -17.96 -21.71
N ILE A 67 9.25 -16.87 -22.47
CA ILE A 67 7.99 -16.53 -23.16
C ILE A 67 7.48 -17.72 -24.00
N ARG A 68 8.39 -18.55 -24.53
CA ARG A 68 8.05 -19.79 -25.23
C ARG A 68 7.38 -20.80 -24.30
N SER A 69 8.03 -21.18 -23.21
CA SER A 69 7.51 -22.18 -22.27
C SER A 69 6.24 -21.73 -21.56
N VAL A 70 6.10 -20.43 -21.28
CA VAL A 70 4.83 -19.85 -20.79
C VAL A 70 3.72 -20.00 -21.83
N ALA A 71 3.96 -19.60 -23.08
CA ALA A 71 2.98 -19.74 -24.16
C ALA A 71 2.56 -21.20 -24.44
N GLU A 72 3.52 -22.13 -24.37
CA GLU A 72 3.28 -23.57 -24.49
C GLU A 72 2.46 -24.12 -23.32
N ARG A 73 2.73 -23.69 -22.07
CA ARG A 73 1.99 -24.11 -20.86
C ARG A 73 0.55 -23.61 -20.84
N VAL A 74 0.30 -22.34 -21.19
CA VAL A 74 -1.03 -21.72 -21.11
C VAL A 74 -1.79 -21.74 -22.45
N HIS A 75 -1.30 -22.52 -23.41
CA HIS A 75 -1.93 -22.79 -24.71
C HIS A 75 -2.28 -21.54 -25.55
N VAL A 76 -1.38 -20.56 -25.60
CA VAL A 76 -1.54 -19.33 -26.41
C VAL A 76 -0.37 -19.13 -27.39
N SER A 77 -0.51 -18.18 -28.32
CA SER A 77 0.62 -17.75 -29.16
C SER A 77 1.68 -17.01 -28.33
N ARG A 78 2.95 -17.13 -28.71
CA ARG A 78 4.07 -16.41 -28.05
C ARG A 78 3.86 -14.89 -28.00
N ALA A 79 3.18 -14.31 -28.98
CA ALA A 79 2.83 -12.88 -28.99
C ALA A 79 1.75 -12.53 -27.95
N ASN A 80 0.75 -13.40 -27.74
CA ASN A 80 -0.29 -13.21 -26.72
C ASN A 80 0.30 -13.35 -25.30
N ALA A 81 1.14 -14.38 -25.06
CA ALA A 81 1.86 -14.53 -23.80
C ALA A 81 2.74 -13.30 -23.50
N TYR A 82 3.53 -12.83 -24.48
CA TYR A 82 4.35 -11.63 -24.33
C TYR A 82 3.52 -10.38 -23.99
N ALA A 83 2.42 -10.13 -24.73
CA ALA A 83 1.54 -9.00 -24.46
C ALA A 83 0.89 -9.06 -23.07
N ARG A 84 0.52 -10.26 -22.59
CA ARG A 84 -0.02 -10.45 -21.24
C ARG A 84 1.03 -10.25 -20.14
N ILE A 85 2.25 -10.78 -20.30
CA ILE A 85 3.35 -10.58 -19.34
C ILE A 85 3.70 -9.09 -19.23
N ASN A 86 3.87 -8.39 -20.36
CA ASN A 86 4.10 -6.95 -20.36
C ASN A 86 2.95 -6.21 -19.67
N ARG A 87 1.70 -6.49 -20.04
CA ARG A 87 0.53 -5.88 -19.39
C ARG A 87 0.50 -6.13 -17.88
N LEU A 88 0.84 -7.33 -17.41
CA LEU A 88 0.92 -7.63 -15.97
C LEU A 88 2.02 -6.83 -15.25
N ILE A 89 3.09 -6.44 -15.95
CA ILE A 89 4.16 -5.55 -15.44
C ILE A 89 3.71 -4.08 -15.48
N ASP A 90 3.12 -3.63 -16.59
CA ASP A 90 2.61 -2.27 -16.80
C ASP A 90 1.44 -1.94 -15.85
N ASP A 91 0.52 -2.89 -15.67
CA ASP A 91 -0.55 -2.87 -14.65
C ASP A 91 0.00 -3.15 -13.23
N GLY A 92 1.33 -3.21 -13.02
CA GLY A 92 1.95 -3.33 -11.69
C GLY A 92 1.65 -4.59 -10.88
N VAL A 93 1.02 -5.60 -11.47
CA VAL A 93 0.72 -6.90 -10.84
C VAL A 93 2.03 -7.66 -10.59
N ILE A 94 2.86 -7.76 -11.64
CA ILE A 94 4.25 -8.19 -11.55
C ILE A 94 5.09 -6.97 -11.21
N ARG A 95 5.39 -6.81 -9.92
CA ARG A 95 6.18 -5.68 -9.38
C ARG A 95 7.69 -5.79 -9.68
N GLY A 96 8.13 -6.90 -10.27
CA GLY A 96 9.52 -7.20 -10.60
C GLY A 96 9.80 -8.71 -10.58
N PHE A 97 11.02 -9.08 -10.94
CA PHE A 97 11.55 -10.44 -10.84
C PHE A 97 12.80 -10.44 -9.94
N GLY A 98 13.00 -11.50 -9.17
CA GLY A 98 14.13 -11.63 -8.26
C GLY A 98 14.45 -13.09 -7.95
N ALA A 99 15.61 -13.34 -7.37
CA ALA A 99 15.94 -14.64 -6.79
C ALA A 99 15.46 -14.68 -5.32
N ARG A 100 14.94 -15.83 -4.89
CA ARG A 100 14.83 -16.13 -3.46
C ARG A 100 16.23 -16.48 -2.93
N VAL A 101 16.58 -16.02 -1.74
CA VAL A 101 17.95 -16.06 -1.21
C VAL A 101 17.93 -16.71 0.17
N ASN A 102 18.67 -17.80 0.35
CA ASN A 102 18.96 -18.29 1.69
C ASN A 102 19.93 -17.32 2.37
N HIS A 103 19.39 -16.43 3.22
CA HIS A 103 20.12 -15.32 3.82
C HIS A 103 21.28 -15.79 4.72
N GLU A 104 21.10 -16.85 5.50
CA GLU A 104 22.16 -17.47 6.31
C GLU A 104 23.37 -17.87 5.45
N ARG A 105 23.15 -18.63 4.38
CA ARG A 105 24.21 -19.06 3.43
C ARG A 105 24.79 -17.92 2.60
N ALA A 106 24.07 -16.80 2.47
CA ALA A 106 24.59 -15.54 1.93
C ALA A 106 25.43 -14.73 2.93
N GLY A 107 25.69 -15.26 4.14
CA GLY A 107 26.51 -14.62 5.17
C GLY A 107 25.72 -13.68 6.10
N GLN A 108 24.39 -13.76 6.10
CA GLN A 108 23.51 -12.97 6.96
C GLN A 108 22.91 -13.87 8.06
N GLY A 109 23.75 -14.25 9.03
CA GLY A 109 23.45 -15.22 10.08
C GLY A 109 22.53 -14.76 11.21
N ALA A 110 21.85 -13.62 11.06
CA ALA A 110 20.84 -13.15 12.01
C ALA A 110 19.67 -12.45 11.28
N SER A 111 18.56 -13.18 11.12
CA SER A 111 17.24 -12.67 10.71
C SER A 111 16.43 -12.19 11.92
N ALA A 112 15.63 -11.13 11.76
CA ALA A 112 14.71 -10.67 12.79
C ALA A 112 13.51 -9.88 12.24
N TYR A 113 12.34 -10.09 12.84
CA TYR A 113 11.23 -9.14 12.75
C TYR A 113 11.40 -8.07 13.83
N ILE A 114 11.31 -6.80 13.44
CA ILE A 114 11.37 -5.65 14.34
C ILE A 114 10.05 -4.90 14.22
N THR A 115 9.30 -4.81 15.32
CA THR A 115 8.09 -3.99 15.40
C THR A 115 8.45 -2.59 15.90
N LEU A 116 7.97 -1.55 15.24
CA LEU A 116 8.15 -0.15 15.63
C LEU A 116 6.81 0.47 16.04
N LYS A 117 6.77 1.14 17.20
CA LYS A 117 5.79 2.20 17.44
C LYS A 117 6.36 3.52 16.93
N ILE A 118 5.56 4.34 16.25
CA ILE A 118 6.01 5.62 15.68
C ILE A 118 5.08 6.79 16.07
N VAL A 119 5.58 8.01 15.94
CA VAL A 119 4.80 9.24 16.14
C VAL A 119 3.63 9.27 15.14
N GLN A 120 2.44 9.70 15.59
CA GLN A 120 1.25 9.77 14.74
C GLN A 120 1.52 10.57 13.45
N ASN A 121 1.02 10.08 12.31
CA ASN A 121 1.19 10.66 10.97
C ASN A 121 2.65 10.69 10.43
N SER A 122 3.64 10.13 11.15
CA SER A 122 5.06 10.14 10.72
C SER A 122 5.44 9.11 9.66
N TRP A 123 4.55 8.15 9.34
CA TRP A 123 4.85 6.99 8.48
C TRP A 123 5.53 7.34 7.16
N ARG A 124 5.15 8.43 6.48
CA ARG A 124 5.78 8.83 5.21
C ARG A 124 7.28 9.12 5.38
N THR A 125 7.69 9.72 6.49
CA THR A 125 9.10 10.01 6.80
C THR A 125 9.83 8.74 7.22
N VAL A 126 9.26 7.96 8.14
CA VAL A 126 9.82 6.68 8.60
C VAL A 126 10.06 5.71 7.44
N ARG A 127 9.07 5.54 6.55
CA ARG A 127 9.15 4.69 5.36
C ARG A 127 10.36 5.00 4.48
N GLU A 128 10.62 6.27 4.18
CA GLU A 128 11.76 6.65 3.34
C GLU A 128 13.11 6.64 4.09
N GLN A 129 13.12 6.58 5.43
CA GLN A 129 14.32 6.24 6.20
C GLN A 129 14.58 4.72 6.17
N LEU A 130 13.58 3.90 6.50
CA LEU A 130 13.68 2.43 6.51
C LEU A 130 14.07 1.86 5.13
N ARG A 131 13.57 2.44 4.04
CA ARG A 131 13.93 2.08 2.65
C ARG A 131 15.40 2.27 2.28
N ARG A 132 16.20 2.96 3.11
CA ARG A 132 17.63 3.16 2.90
C ARG A 132 18.50 2.20 3.71
N LEU A 133 17.88 1.31 4.51
CA LEU A 133 18.57 0.28 5.27
C LEU A 133 18.84 -0.92 4.34
N PRO A 134 20.10 -1.23 3.97
CA PRO A 134 20.40 -2.41 3.15
C PRO A 134 20.08 -3.73 3.89
N GLU A 135 19.92 -3.67 5.21
CA GLU A 135 19.51 -4.81 6.03
C GLU A 135 18.01 -5.16 5.90
N ALA A 136 17.17 -4.26 5.37
CA ALA A 136 15.71 -4.41 5.39
C ALA A 136 15.15 -5.09 4.13
N SER A 137 14.55 -6.27 4.29
CA SER A 137 13.91 -7.04 3.20
C SER A 137 12.41 -6.78 3.05
N HIS A 138 11.70 -6.50 4.16
CA HIS A 138 10.26 -6.24 4.15
C HIS A 138 9.90 -5.06 5.06
N ILE A 139 8.93 -4.24 4.64
CA ILE A 139 8.36 -3.16 5.46
C ILE A 139 6.84 -3.11 5.24
N ALA A 140 6.06 -3.29 6.31
CA ALA A 140 4.61 -3.12 6.31
C ALA A 140 4.17 -2.08 7.35
N LEU A 141 3.26 -1.18 6.97
CA LEU A 141 2.42 -0.46 7.92
C LEU A 141 1.23 -1.37 8.27
N VAL A 142 0.95 -1.58 9.55
CA VAL A 142 -0.04 -2.55 10.04
C VAL A 142 -1.01 -1.93 11.05
N SER A 143 -2.11 -2.61 11.31
CA SER A 143 -3.02 -2.30 12.42
C SER A 143 -2.74 -3.22 13.61
N GLY A 144 -2.48 -2.64 14.79
CA GLY A 144 -2.26 -3.39 16.03
C GLY A 144 -1.60 -2.53 17.10
N ASP A 145 -0.95 -3.18 18.08
CA ASP A 145 -0.19 -2.51 19.14
C ASP A 145 1.14 -1.87 18.67
N PHE A 146 1.45 -1.92 17.38
CA PHE A 146 2.60 -1.29 16.74
C PHE A 146 2.24 -0.90 15.31
N ASP A 147 2.91 0.12 14.79
CA ASP A 147 2.55 0.73 13.51
C ASP A 147 3.27 0.07 12.34
N VAL A 148 4.53 -0.35 12.54
CA VAL A 148 5.38 -0.89 11.47
C VAL A 148 5.93 -2.27 11.83
N LEU A 149 5.82 -3.21 10.89
CA LEU A 149 6.58 -4.46 10.87
C LEU A 149 7.73 -4.32 9.87
N LEU A 150 8.95 -4.55 10.33
CA LEU A 150 10.18 -4.54 9.55
C LEU A 150 10.82 -5.95 9.60
N MET A 151 11.12 -6.57 8.46
CA MET A 151 11.98 -7.75 8.41
C MET A 151 13.40 -7.31 8.06
N VAL A 152 14.39 -7.82 8.80
CA VAL A 152 15.80 -7.53 8.55
C VAL A 152 16.65 -8.80 8.56
N HIS A 153 17.71 -8.78 7.75
CA HIS A 153 18.76 -9.80 7.74
C HIS A 153 20.11 -9.11 7.93
N THR A 154 20.94 -9.65 8.81
CA THR A 154 22.19 -9.03 9.24
C THR A 154 23.29 -10.08 9.39
N GLN A 155 24.56 -9.67 9.33
CA GLN A 155 25.70 -10.60 9.40
C GLN A 155 25.69 -11.42 10.70
N ASP A 156 25.43 -10.76 11.83
CA ASP A 156 25.39 -11.36 13.16
C ASP A 156 24.52 -10.55 14.15
N ASN A 157 24.31 -11.11 15.35
CA ASN A 157 23.56 -10.45 16.42
C ASN A 157 24.17 -9.10 16.87
N ARG A 158 25.47 -8.86 16.64
CA ARG A 158 26.09 -7.57 16.93
C ARG A 158 25.64 -6.51 15.92
N SER A 159 25.63 -6.86 14.63
CA SER A 159 25.16 -6.05 13.52
C SER A 159 23.67 -5.71 13.69
N LEU A 160 22.86 -6.70 14.09
CA LEU A 160 21.45 -6.51 14.45
C LEU A 160 21.26 -5.53 15.62
N ARG A 161 22.04 -5.68 16.69
CA ARG A 161 22.01 -4.76 17.84
C ARG A 161 22.40 -3.34 17.41
N GLU A 162 23.43 -3.20 16.57
CA GLU A 162 23.89 -1.90 16.09
C GLU A 162 22.83 -1.26 15.16
N LEU A 163 22.20 -2.01 14.26
CA LEU A 163 21.04 -1.59 13.46
C LEU A 163 19.88 -1.07 14.34
N VAL A 164 19.50 -1.81 15.38
CA VAL A 164 18.40 -1.41 16.29
C VAL A 164 18.75 -0.17 17.09
N LEU A 165 19.89 -0.15 17.78
CA LEU A 165 20.24 0.90 18.73
C LEU A 165 20.75 2.19 18.07
N THR A 166 21.44 2.11 16.92
CA THR A 166 22.10 3.28 16.30
C THR A 166 21.42 3.79 15.04
N LYS A 167 20.61 2.97 14.34
CA LYS A 167 19.82 3.41 13.18
C LYS A 167 18.34 3.57 13.51
N LEU A 168 17.69 2.53 14.06
CA LEU A 168 16.22 2.55 14.28
C LEU A 168 15.80 3.42 15.47
N GLN A 169 16.41 3.23 16.64
CA GLN A 169 16.13 4.04 17.83
C GLN A 169 16.68 5.47 17.77
N ALA A 170 17.48 5.79 16.75
CA ALA A 170 17.98 7.14 16.48
C ALA A 170 17.01 7.98 15.60
N MET A 171 15.98 7.37 15.02
CA MET A 171 14.96 8.09 14.24
C MET A 171 14.04 8.87 15.20
N PRO A 172 13.92 10.21 15.11
CA PRO A 172 13.08 11.00 16.01
C PRO A 172 11.60 10.60 16.01
N GLU A 173 11.14 9.94 14.94
CA GLU A 173 9.79 9.43 14.79
C GLU A 173 9.54 8.09 15.50
N VAL A 174 10.56 7.36 15.95
CA VAL A 174 10.42 6.01 16.55
C VAL A 174 10.29 6.13 18.07
N LEU A 175 9.15 5.69 18.60
CA LEU A 175 8.82 5.76 20.03
C LEU A 175 9.32 4.55 20.82
N SER A 176 9.31 3.36 20.21
CA SER A 176 9.83 2.13 20.81
C SER A 176 10.04 1.05 19.76
N THR A 177 11.02 0.18 19.96
CA THR A 177 11.24 -1.02 19.14
C THR A 177 11.08 -2.29 19.98
N ARG A 178 10.66 -3.39 19.34
CA ARG A 178 10.76 -4.75 19.88
C ARG A 178 11.26 -5.67 18.79
N THR A 179 12.31 -6.44 19.10
CA THR A 179 12.92 -7.42 18.20
C THR A 179 12.39 -8.81 18.52
N LEU A 180 11.99 -9.55 17.49
CA LEU A 180 11.69 -10.96 17.51
C LEU A 180 12.77 -11.63 16.66
N LEU A 181 13.70 -12.33 17.30
CA LEU A 181 14.72 -13.10 16.59
C LEU A 181 14.05 -14.26 15.85
N VAL A 182 14.48 -14.49 14.61
CA VAL A 182 14.05 -15.62 13.80
C VAL A 182 15.10 -16.72 13.94
N PHE A 183 14.67 -17.88 14.45
CA PHE A 183 15.54 -19.04 14.63
C PHE A 183 15.52 -20.00 13.43
N GLU A 184 14.45 -19.96 12.64
CA GLU A 184 14.20 -20.80 11.47
C GLU A 184 13.28 -20.02 10.51
N GLU A 185 13.56 -20.08 9.21
CA GLU A 185 12.91 -19.27 8.16
C GLU A 185 12.79 -20.11 6.88
N GLU A 186 11.57 -20.26 6.35
CA GLU A 186 11.28 -21.09 5.17
C GLU A 186 10.38 -20.34 4.18
N ASP A 187 10.86 -20.19 2.94
CA ASP A 187 10.05 -19.70 1.81
C ASP A 187 9.13 -20.85 1.34
N LEU A 188 7.84 -20.79 1.67
CA LEU A 188 6.85 -21.75 1.18
C LEU A 188 6.71 -21.67 -0.35
N GLU A 189 6.83 -22.81 -1.04
CA GLU A 189 6.49 -22.89 -2.47
C GLU A 189 4.97 -22.77 -2.69
N PRO A 190 4.50 -22.21 -3.81
CA PRO A 190 3.07 -22.03 -4.09
C PRO A 190 2.23 -23.32 -4.17
N ASP A 191 2.86 -24.47 -4.36
CA ASP A 191 2.24 -25.78 -4.63
C ASP A 191 2.88 -26.91 -3.78
N ALA A 192 3.17 -26.63 -2.50
CA ALA A 192 3.70 -27.59 -1.51
C ALA A 192 2.60 -28.35 -0.74
#